data_AF-A0A0R3PWU0-F1
#
_entry.id   AF-A0A0R3PWU0-F1
#
_cell.length_a   1.000
_cell.length_b   1.000
_cell.length_c   1.000
_cell.angle_alpha   90.00
_cell.angle_beta   90.00
_cell.angle_gamma   90.00
#
_symmetry.space_group_name_H-M   'P 1'
#
loop_
_entity.id
_entity.type
_entity.pdbx_description
1 polymer ?
#
loop_
_entity_poly.entity_id
_entity_poly.type
_entity_poly.pdbx_seq_one_letter_code
_entity_poly.pdbx_strand_id
1 'polypeptide(L)'
;MLADFDKASGKIGLRLNLTKAMFMRNGLISYTPFMLNGTSISEYSSYIYLGREINMMNDLVPELRREKRTAWEAFRSNEDVVKRTMNTRFRAHLFDSMILPVVTYASETWPVRKQGEESLSVIERAVERKMLIASRFTQVRDGIRSSGLRQRSKTKNTVLYAKQSKIRCARDT
;
A
#
# COMPACT_ATOMS: atom_id res chain seq x y z
N MET A 1 -20.20 22.64 11.44
CA MET A 1 -19.30 22.21 10.33
C MET A 1 -19.95 21.16 9.42
N LEU A 2 -20.26 19.94 9.87
CA LEU A 2 -20.76 18.89 8.96
C LEU A 2 -22.18 19.17 8.43
N ALA A 3 -23.07 19.71 9.29
CA ALA A 3 -24.40 20.18 8.88
C ALA A 3 -24.33 21.38 7.91
N ASP A 4 -23.34 22.26 8.09
CA ASP A 4 -23.13 23.40 7.18
C ASP A 4 -22.64 22.93 5.81
N PHE A 5 -21.77 21.91 5.79
CA PHE A 5 -21.34 21.25 4.56
C PHE A 5 -22.50 20.57 3.83
N ASP A 6 -23.33 19.80 4.53
CA ASP A 6 -24.53 19.17 3.95
C ASP A 6 -25.45 20.22 3.34
N LYS A 7 -25.75 21.29 4.08
CA LYS A 7 -26.57 22.41 3.62
C LYS A 7 -25.97 23.13 2.40
N ALA A 8 -24.66 23.36 2.39
CA ALA A 8 -23.98 23.99 1.26
C ALA A 8 -23.98 23.08 0.02
N SER A 9 -23.71 21.79 0.20
CA SER A 9 -23.75 20.78 -0.88
C SER A 9 -25.15 20.64 -1.47
N GLY A 10 -26.20 20.75 -0.65
CA GLY A 10 -27.59 20.76 -1.09
C GLY A 10 -27.93 21.89 -2.05
N LYS A 11 -27.27 23.05 -1.94
CA LYS A 11 -27.47 24.19 -2.87
C LYS A 11 -27.03 23.88 -4.30
N ILE A 12 -26.09 22.95 -4.47
CA ILE A 12 -25.61 22.49 -5.78
C ILE A 12 -26.18 21.11 -6.17
N GLY A 13 -27.21 20.65 -5.46
CA GLY A 13 -27.89 19.38 -5.76
C GLY A 13 -27.18 18.11 -5.26
N LEU A 14 -26.14 18.25 -4.43
CA LEU A 14 -25.46 17.11 -3.81
C LEU A 14 -26.06 16.80 -2.43
N ARG A 15 -25.99 15.53 -2.01
CA ARG A 15 -26.41 15.08 -0.67
C ARG A 15 -25.35 14.18 -0.07
N LEU A 16 -25.10 14.31 1.23
CA LEU A 16 -24.22 13.40 1.94
C LEU A 16 -24.81 11.98 1.98
N ASN A 17 -23.97 11.00 1.65
CA ASN A 17 -24.31 9.60 1.84
C ASN A 17 -23.93 9.18 3.26
N LEU A 18 -24.92 9.09 4.14
CA LEU A 18 -24.74 8.76 5.55
C LEU A 18 -24.25 7.33 5.81
N THR A 19 -24.41 6.41 4.85
CA THR A 19 -23.89 5.04 4.99
C THR A 19 -22.40 4.95 4.65
N LYS A 20 -21.89 5.86 3.81
CA LYS A 20 -20.46 5.99 3.48
C LYS A 20 -19.74 7.02 4.35
N ALA A 21 -20.46 8.00 4.86
CA ALA A 21 -19.91 9.00 5.77
C ALA A 21 -19.60 8.33 7.12
N MET A 22 -18.35 8.44 7.52
CA MET A 22 -17.86 7.96 8.80
C MET A 22 -17.12 9.10 9.46
N PHE A 23 -17.11 9.11 10.79
CA PHE A 23 -16.25 10.03 11.51
C PHE A 23 -15.25 9.25 12.38
N MET A 24 -14.14 9.91 12.63
CA MET A 24 -13.09 9.44 13.52
C MET A 24 -12.96 10.44 14.67
N ARG A 25 -12.74 9.94 15.88
CA ARG A 25 -12.62 10.78 17.07
C ARG A 25 -11.23 10.62 17.70
N ASN A 26 -10.62 11.76 18.04
CA ASN A 26 -9.40 11.77 18.86
C ASN A 26 -9.75 11.51 20.34
N GLY A 27 -8.87 10.81 21.07
CA GLY A 27 -9.11 10.39 22.47
C GLY A 27 -9.29 11.54 23.47
N LEU A 28 -9.17 12.79 23.03
CA LEU A 28 -9.41 14.01 23.81
C LEU A 28 -10.88 14.45 23.84
N ILE A 29 -11.75 13.83 23.03
CA ILE A 29 -13.15 14.21 22.89
C ILE A 29 -14.02 13.19 23.63
N SER A 30 -15.00 13.67 24.41
CA SER A 30 -15.94 12.82 25.14
C SER A 30 -16.84 12.00 24.22
N TYR A 31 -17.35 10.87 24.73
CA TYR A 31 -18.19 9.95 23.97
C TYR A 31 -19.61 10.51 23.79
N THR A 32 -19.80 11.33 22.76
CA THR A 32 -21.11 11.89 22.38
C THR A 32 -21.46 11.43 20.96
N PRO A 33 -22.56 10.68 20.75
CA PRO A 33 -22.98 10.27 19.41
C PRO A 33 -23.07 11.45 18.45
N PHE A 34 -22.48 11.33 17.26
CA PHE A 34 -22.54 12.38 16.25
C PHE A 34 -23.79 12.18 15.38
N MET A 35 -24.67 13.18 15.39
CA MET A 35 -25.97 13.12 14.71
C MET A 35 -26.02 14.15 13.57
N LEU A 36 -26.50 13.73 12.40
CA LEU A 36 -26.85 14.62 11.29
C LEU A 36 -28.30 14.37 10.88
N ASN A 37 -29.14 15.42 10.92
CA ASN A 37 -30.56 15.34 10.56
C ASN A 37 -31.31 14.18 11.27
N GLY A 38 -31.00 13.92 12.54
CA GLY A 38 -31.59 12.84 13.33
C GLY A 38 -31.04 11.44 13.05
N THR A 39 -30.06 11.29 12.16
CA THR A 39 -29.39 10.02 11.87
C THR A 39 -28.00 9.99 12.51
N SER A 40 -27.64 8.87 13.15
CA SER A 40 -26.30 8.69 13.72
C SER A 40 -25.28 8.38 12.63
N ILE A 41 -24.15 9.08 12.66
CA ILE A 41 -23.00 8.74 11.82
C ILE A 41 -22.18 7.69 12.57
N SER A 42 -21.69 6.69 11.84
CA SER A 42 -20.87 5.63 12.44
C SER A 42 -19.46 6.14 12.79
N GLU A 43 -19.00 5.78 13.99
CA GLU A 43 -17.63 6.04 14.47
C GLU A 43 -16.72 4.87 14.09
N TYR A 44 -15.56 5.17 13.51
CA TYR A 44 -14.57 4.16 13.12
C TYR A 44 -13.17 4.51 13.65
N SER A 45 -12.39 3.47 13.96
CA SER A 45 -10.99 3.61 14.41
C SER A 45 -9.97 3.72 13.26
N SER A 46 -10.40 3.31 12.05
CA SER A 46 -9.62 3.39 10.81
C SER A 46 -10.54 3.50 9.59
N TYR A 47 -10.06 4.14 8.53
CA TYR A 47 -10.77 4.23 7.24
C TYR A 47 -9.76 4.28 6.09
N ILE A 48 -10.20 3.89 4.90
CA ILE A 48 -9.39 3.96 3.68
C ILE A 48 -9.71 5.26 2.96
N TYR A 49 -8.72 6.11 2.77
CA TYR A 49 -8.83 7.35 2.02
C TYR A 49 -7.84 7.35 0.87
N LEU A 50 -8.34 7.48 -0.35
CA LEU A 50 -7.54 7.50 -1.58
C LEU A 50 -6.53 6.33 -1.69
N GLY A 51 -6.94 5.16 -1.19
CA GLY A 51 -6.11 3.95 -1.19
C GLY A 51 -5.26 3.73 0.07
N ARG A 52 -5.12 4.76 0.93
CA ARG A 52 -4.36 4.66 2.19
C ARG A 52 -5.27 4.42 3.39
N GLU A 53 -4.94 3.44 4.22
CA GLU A 53 -5.56 3.25 5.52
C GLU A 53 -5.02 4.27 6.54
N ILE A 54 -5.93 5.11 7.04
CA ILE A 54 -5.67 6.11 8.06
C ILE A 54 -6.30 5.61 9.36
N ASN A 55 -5.56 5.67 10.45
CA ASN A 55 -6.03 5.33 11.78
C ASN A 55 -5.73 6.43 12.79
N MET A 56 -6.39 6.35 13.95
CA MET A 56 -6.28 7.36 15.00
C MET A 56 -4.88 7.52 15.56
N MET A 57 -4.09 6.44 15.56
CA MET A 57 -2.73 6.43 16.13
C MET A 57 -1.66 6.84 15.12
N ASN A 58 -2.06 7.15 13.87
CA ASN A 58 -1.16 7.33 12.73
C ASN A 58 -0.16 6.16 12.59
N ASP A 59 -0.60 4.95 12.94
CA ASP A 59 0.18 3.73 12.82
C ASP A 59 0.25 3.31 11.36
N LEU A 60 1.44 2.96 10.91
CA LEU A 60 1.69 2.53 9.54
C LEU A 60 1.53 1.01 9.36
N VAL A 61 1.47 0.23 10.45
CA VAL A 61 1.40 -1.23 10.40
C VAL A 61 0.17 -1.76 9.64
N PRO A 62 -1.07 -1.27 9.88
CA PRO A 62 -2.25 -1.77 9.18
C PRO A 62 -2.14 -1.57 7.66
N GLU A 63 -1.70 -0.37 7.27
CA GLU A 63 -1.44 0.00 5.88
C GLU A 63 -0.37 -0.88 5.22
N LEU A 64 0.78 -1.08 5.87
CA LEU A 64 1.84 -1.97 5.36
C LEU A 64 1.35 -3.41 5.17
N ARG A 65 0.47 -3.89 6.05
CA ARG A 65 -0.14 -5.23 5.94
C ARG A 65 -1.10 -5.31 4.77
N ARG A 66 -1.87 -4.25 4.50
CA ARG A 66 -2.77 -4.17 3.34
C ARG A 66 -1.98 -4.12 2.05
N GLU A 67 -1.00 -3.24 1.94
CA GLU A 67 -0.18 -3.12 0.74
C GLU A 67 0.59 -4.40 0.42
N LYS A 68 1.15 -5.06 1.44
CA LYS A 68 1.76 -6.38 1.27
C LYS A 68 0.78 -7.39 0.66
N ARG A 69 -0.49 -7.33 1.06
CA ARG A 69 -1.54 -8.22 0.56
C ARG A 69 -1.91 -7.87 -0.87
N THR A 70 -2.19 -6.60 -1.16
CA THR A 70 -2.50 -6.10 -2.50
C THR A 70 -1.39 -6.45 -3.50
N ALA A 71 -0.13 -6.18 -3.13
CA ALA A 71 1.03 -6.52 -3.95
C ALA A 71 1.15 -8.03 -4.18
N TRP A 72 0.89 -8.84 -3.14
CA TRP A 72 0.93 -10.28 -3.27
C TRP A 72 -0.22 -10.84 -4.11
N GLU A 73 -1.41 -10.27 -4.02
CA GLU A 73 -2.57 -10.62 -4.83
C GLU A 73 -2.35 -10.27 -6.31
N ALA A 74 -1.83 -9.07 -6.58
CA ALA A 74 -1.43 -8.65 -7.93
C ALA A 74 -0.35 -9.54 -8.55
N PHE A 75 0.57 -10.04 -7.72
CA PHE A 75 1.56 -11.02 -8.15
C PHE A 75 0.90 -12.38 -8.44
N ARG A 76 0.04 -12.85 -7.53
CA ARG A 76 -0.60 -14.16 -7.63
C ARG A 76 -1.49 -14.27 -8.87
N SER A 77 -2.24 -13.24 -9.23
CA SER A 77 -3.07 -13.23 -10.43
C SER A 77 -2.26 -13.43 -11.72
N ASN A 78 -0.95 -13.13 -11.70
CA ASN A 78 -0.05 -13.27 -12.83
C ASN A 78 1.01 -14.37 -12.63
N GLU A 79 0.91 -15.18 -11.57
CA GLU A 79 1.93 -16.17 -11.21
C GLU A 79 2.13 -17.20 -12.32
N ASP A 80 1.06 -17.58 -13.03
CA ASP A 80 1.13 -18.56 -14.11
C ASP A 80 1.86 -18.01 -15.35
N VAL A 81 1.65 -16.73 -15.68
CA VAL A 81 2.38 -16.04 -16.77
C VAL A 81 3.87 -15.98 -16.44
N VAL A 82 4.20 -15.65 -15.20
CA VAL A 82 5.57 -15.63 -14.70
C VAL A 82 6.22 -17.01 -14.82
N LYS A 83 5.53 -18.08 -14.38
CA LYS A 83 6.04 -19.46 -14.43
C LYS A 83 6.31 -19.92 -15.87
N ARG A 84 5.41 -19.61 -16.81
CA ARG A 84 5.54 -19.99 -18.23
C ARG A 84 6.65 -19.22 -18.96
N THR A 85 6.91 -17.98 -18.54
CA THR A 85 7.96 -17.15 -19.14
C THR A 85 9.33 -17.73 -18.81
N MET A 86 10.16 -18.14 -19.77
CA MET A 86 11.52 -18.64 -19.47
C MET A 86 12.56 -17.52 -19.30
N ASN A 87 12.36 -16.37 -19.94
CA ASN A 87 13.32 -15.27 -19.94
C ASN A 87 13.26 -14.46 -18.64
N THR A 88 14.35 -14.49 -17.85
CA THR A 88 14.45 -13.76 -16.58
C THR A 88 14.31 -12.24 -16.75
N ARG A 89 14.79 -11.65 -17.85
CA ARG A 89 14.59 -10.20 -18.10
C ARG A 89 13.12 -9.88 -18.33
N PHE A 90 12.40 -10.72 -19.07
CA PHE A 90 10.96 -10.50 -19.30
C PHE A 90 10.17 -10.64 -18.00
N ARG A 91 10.50 -11.63 -17.15
CA ARG A 91 9.96 -11.75 -15.79
C ARG A 91 10.23 -10.50 -14.95
N ALA A 92 11.43 -9.94 -15.02
CA ALA A 92 11.79 -8.71 -14.31
C ALA A 92 11.00 -7.50 -14.82
N HIS A 93 10.84 -7.35 -16.14
CA HIS A 93 10.01 -6.29 -16.71
C HIS A 93 8.55 -6.39 -16.29
N LEU A 94 8.00 -7.61 -16.30
CA LEU A 94 6.64 -7.87 -15.85
C LEU A 94 6.46 -7.52 -14.36
N PHE A 95 7.47 -7.80 -13.52
CA PHE A 95 7.48 -7.35 -12.13
C PHE A 95 7.46 -5.83 -12.01
N ASP A 96 8.41 -5.17 -12.69
CA ASP A 96 8.56 -3.72 -12.66
C ASP A 96 7.32 -2.99 -13.16
N SER A 97 6.51 -3.61 -14.03
CA SER A 97 5.26 -3.04 -14.53
C SER A 97 4.04 -3.30 -13.64
N MET A 98 4.02 -4.39 -12.87
CA MET A 98 2.82 -4.79 -12.11
C MET A 98 2.94 -4.55 -10.61
N ILE A 99 4.08 -4.90 -10.01
CA ILE A 99 4.23 -4.91 -8.55
C ILE A 99 4.90 -3.65 -8.06
N LEU A 100 5.88 -3.15 -8.81
CA LEU A 100 6.57 -1.92 -8.44
C LEU A 100 5.57 -0.75 -8.29
N PRO A 101 4.61 -0.50 -9.21
CA PRO A 101 3.67 0.62 -9.06
C PRO A 101 2.77 0.48 -7.83
N VAL A 102 2.22 -0.72 -7.59
CA VAL A 102 1.35 -1.00 -6.44
C VAL A 102 2.08 -0.66 -5.15
N VAL A 103 3.29 -1.19 -5.01
CA VAL A 103 4.07 -1.04 -3.78
C VAL A 103 4.62 0.38 -3.60
N THR A 104 4.92 1.09 -4.69
CA THR A 104 5.54 2.42 -4.62
C THR A 104 4.52 3.54 -4.47
N TYR A 105 3.33 3.41 -5.06
CA TYR A 105 2.29 4.43 -4.97
C TYR A 105 1.89 4.72 -3.51
N ALA A 106 1.56 3.68 -2.75
CA ALA A 106 1.24 3.85 -1.33
C ALA A 106 2.43 4.39 -0.52
N SER A 107 3.65 3.98 -0.88
CA SER A 107 4.88 4.44 -0.21
C SER A 107 5.11 5.95 -0.33
N GLU A 108 4.57 6.61 -1.36
CA GLU A 108 4.65 8.07 -1.52
C GLU A 108 3.97 8.80 -0.35
N THR A 109 2.93 8.20 0.22
CA THR A 109 2.16 8.79 1.34
C THR A 109 2.75 8.54 2.73
N TRP A 110 3.79 7.69 2.84
CA TRP A 110 4.37 7.31 4.13
C TRP A 110 5.61 8.13 4.50
N PRO A 111 5.89 8.37 5.78
CA PRO A 111 7.25 8.73 6.18
C PRO A 111 8.19 7.55 5.88
N VAL A 112 9.40 7.83 5.35
CA VAL A 112 10.42 6.79 5.09
C VAL A 112 11.00 6.32 6.42
N ARG A 113 10.26 5.45 7.10
CA ARG A 113 10.67 4.80 8.35
C ARG A 113 11.30 3.44 8.04
N LYS A 114 12.22 3.01 8.89
CA LYS A 114 12.90 1.71 8.80
C LYS A 114 11.91 0.53 8.66
N GLN A 115 10.80 0.58 9.38
CA GLN A 115 9.74 -0.44 9.31
C GLN A 115 9.10 -0.57 7.92
N GLY A 116 8.91 0.55 7.22
CA GLY A 116 8.41 0.56 5.85
C GLY A 116 9.43 -0.07 4.90
N GLU A 117 10.70 0.35 5.00
CA GLU A 117 11.78 -0.22 4.18
C GLU A 117 11.96 -1.73 4.37
N GLU A 118 11.87 -2.20 5.61
CA GLU A 118 11.93 -3.63 5.94
C GLU A 118 10.75 -4.39 5.34
N SER A 119 9.53 -3.84 5.44
CA SER A 119 8.33 -4.45 4.87
C SER A 119 8.41 -4.54 3.34
N LEU A 120 8.84 -3.47 2.67
CA LEU A 120 9.10 -3.44 1.23
C LEU A 120 10.13 -4.50 0.83
N SER A 121 11.24 -4.58 1.58
CA SER A 121 12.29 -5.57 1.34
C SER A 121 11.82 -7.02 1.55
N VAL A 122 10.85 -7.26 2.43
CA VAL A 122 10.25 -8.60 2.61
C VAL A 122 9.41 -8.99 1.41
N ILE A 123 8.58 -8.07 0.90
CA ILE A 123 7.76 -8.30 -0.30
C ILE A 123 8.65 -8.59 -1.50
N GLU A 124 9.63 -7.71 -1.74
CA GLU A 124 10.55 -7.83 -2.86
C GLU A 124 11.26 -9.18 -2.86
N ARG A 125 11.87 -9.58 -1.73
CA ARG A 125 12.54 -10.88 -1.60
C ARG A 125 11.59 -12.06 -1.84
N ALA A 126 10.33 -11.96 -1.43
CA ALA A 126 9.34 -13.01 -1.67
C ALA A 126 9.04 -13.16 -3.17
N VAL A 127 8.92 -12.04 -3.87
CA VAL A 127 8.66 -12.05 -5.31
C VAL A 127 9.90 -12.44 -6.11
N GLU A 128 11.09 -11.94 -5.77
CA GLU A 128 12.36 -12.33 -6.41
C GLU A 128 12.58 -13.85 -6.39
N ARG A 129 12.29 -14.49 -5.25
CA ARG A 129 12.33 -15.97 -5.15
C ARG A 129 11.37 -16.62 -6.14
N LYS A 130 10.13 -16.13 -6.23
CA LYS A 130 9.15 -16.68 -7.17
C LYS A 130 9.55 -16.46 -8.62
N MET A 131 10.14 -15.31 -8.96
CA MET A 131 10.66 -15.00 -10.29
C MET A 131 11.80 -15.93 -10.72
N LEU A 132 12.58 -16.43 -9.75
CA LEU A 132 13.66 -17.38 -9.97
C LEU A 132 13.19 -18.85 -9.86
N ILE A 133 11.89 -19.10 -9.69
CA ILE A 133 11.33 -20.43 -9.39
C ILE A 133 12.09 -21.08 -8.20
N ALA A 134 12.42 -20.28 -7.20
CA ALA A 134 13.16 -20.69 -6.02
C ALA A 134 12.24 -20.65 -4.79
N SER A 135 12.45 -21.58 -3.87
CA SER A 135 11.85 -21.53 -2.54
C SER A 135 12.86 -20.94 -1.55
N ARG A 136 12.39 -20.62 -0.33
CA ARG A 136 13.30 -20.22 0.76
C ARG A 136 14.28 -21.35 1.10
N PHE A 137 13.83 -22.60 1.02
CA PHE A 137 14.67 -23.77 1.26
C PHE A 137 15.79 -23.88 0.23
N THR A 138 15.48 -23.76 -1.07
CA THR A 138 16.51 -23.83 -2.12
C THR A 138 17.49 -22.68 -2.00
N GLN A 139 17.02 -21.47 -1.69
CA GLN A 139 17.89 -20.31 -1.46
C GLN A 139 18.92 -20.57 -0.35
N VAL A 140 18.47 -21.10 0.79
CA VAL A 140 19.34 -21.36 1.95
C VAL A 140 20.32 -22.49 1.66
N ARG A 141 19.83 -23.59 1.06
CA ARG A 141 20.67 -24.72 0.65
C ARG A 141 21.79 -24.30 -0.29
N ASP A 142 21.47 -23.43 -1.26
CA ASP A 142 22.43 -22.96 -2.26
C ASP A 142 23.30 -21.79 -1.73
N GLY A 143 23.16 -21.41 -0.45
CA GLY A 143 23.96 -20.34 0.18
C GLY A 143 23.72 -18.94 -0.37
N ILE A 144 22.60 -18.71 -1.06
CA ILE A 144 22.36 -17.47 -1.81
C ILE A 144 21.89 -16.35 -0.86
N ARG A 145 22.72 -15.32 -0.70
CA ARG A 145 22.37 -14.09 0.02
C ARG A 145 21.27 -13.30 -0.72
N SER A 146 20.58 -12.41 -0.01
CA SER A 146 19.54 -11.55 -0.62
C SER A 146 20.08 -10.67 -1.75
N SER A 147 21.32 -10.18 -1.64
CA SER A 147 22.00 -9.46 -2.72
C SER A 147 22.17 -10.33 -3.97
N GLY A 148 22.47 -11.62 -3.79
CA GLY A 148 22.58 -12.59 -4.88
C GLY A 148 21.25 -12.89 -5.56
N LEU A 149 20.15 -12.96 -4.80
CA LEU A 149 18.80 -13.06 -5.39
C LEU A 149 18.51 -11.87 -6.30
N ARG A 150 18.78 -10.65 -5.82
CA ARG A 150 18.53 -9.42 -6.56
C ARG A 150 19.34 -9.31 -7.84
N GLN A 151 20.62 -9.72 -7.79
CA GLN A 151 21.46 -9.75 -8.98
C GLN A 151 20.90 -10.72 -10.04
N ARG A 152 20.33 -11.85 -9.61
CA ARG A 152 19.74 -12.86 -10.50
C ARG A 152 18.37 -12.45 -11.03
N SER A 153 17.52 -11.83 -10.21
CA SER A 153 16.16 -11.42 -10.60
C SER A 153 16.15 -10.27 -11.58
N LYS A 154 17.17 -9.39 -11.57
CA LYS A 154 17.28 -8.18 -12.41
C LYS A 154 16.13 -7.18 -12.24
N THR A 155 15.36 -7.29 -11.16
CA THR A 155 14.25 -6.40 -10.81
C THR A 155 14.77 -5.08 -10.25
N LYS A 156 14.00 -3.99 -10.43
CA LYS A 156 14.34 -2.71 -9.80
C LYS A 156 14.25 -2.80 -8.29
N ASN A 157 15.09 -2.02 -7.62
CA ASN A 157 15.09 -1.94 -6.16
C ASN A 157 13.90 -1.11 -5.67
N THR A 158 12.90 -1.78 -5.07
CA THR A 158 11.68 -1.12 -4.60
C THR A 158 11.93 -0.03 -3.57
N VAL A 159 12.85 -0.26 -2.63
CA VAL A 159 13.18 0.71 -1.57
C VAL A 159 13.87 1.95 -2.14
N LEU A 160 14.84 1.76 -3.04
CA LEU A 160 15.52 2.88 -3.71
C LEU A 160 14.57 3.65 -4.61
N TYR A 161 13.71 2.94 -5.35
CA TYR A 161 12.71 3.58 -6.20
C TYR A 161 11.75 4.44 -5.36
N ALA A 162 11.22 3.91 -4.26
CA ALA A 162 10.34 4.67 -3.35
C ALA A 162 11.02 5.95 -2.80
N LYS A 163 12.31 5.87 -2.44
CA LYS A 163 13.08 7.04 -2.01
C LYS A 163 13.24 8.08 -3.14
N GLN A 164 13.54 7.63 -4.34
CA GLN A 164 13.70 8.50 -5.51
C GLN A 164 12.39 9.16 -5.93
N SER A 165 11.27 8.44 -5.91
CA SER A 165 9.94 8.99 -6.21
C SER A 165 9.59 10.14 -5.27
N LYS A 166 9.88 10.01 -3.97
CA LYS A 166 9.65 11.11 -3.01
C LYS A 166 10.47 12.37 -3.31
N ILE A 167 11.75 12.20 -3.64
CA ILE A 167 12.61 13.33 -4.02
C ILE A 167 12.07 14.01 -5.27
N ARG A 168 11.53 13.24 -6.23
CA ARG A 168 10.89 13.78 -7.42
C ARG A 168 9.65 14.59 -7.09
N CYS A 169 8.71 14.04 -6.31
CA CYS A 169 7.50 14.76 -5.90
C CYS A 169 7.81 16.07 -5.15
N ALA A 170 8.89 16.11 -4.36
CA ALA A 170 9.31 17.32 -3.65
C ALA A 170 9.97 18.38 -4.55
N ARG A 171 10.39 18.03 -5.78
CA ARG A 171 10.95 18.99 -6.76
C ARG A 171 9.88 19.60 -7.67
N ASP A 172 8.76 18.90 -7.82
CA ASP A 172 7.66 19.30 -8.71
C ASP A 172 6.59 20.15 -7.97
N THR A 173 6.78 20.42 -6.67
CA THR A 173 5.95 21.29 -5.81
C THR A 173 6.69 22.56 -5.44
#